data_AF-A0AA37PAW9-F1
#
_entry.id   AF-A0AA37PAW9-F1
#
_cell.length_a   1.000
_cell.length_b   1.000
_cell.length_c   1.000
_cell.angle_alpha   90.00
_cell.angle_beta   90.00
_cell.angle_gamma   90.00
#
_symmetry.space_group_name_H-M   'P 1'
#
loop_
_entity.id
_entity.type
_entity.pdbx_description
1 polymer ?
#
loop_
_entity_poly.entity_id
_entity_poly.type
_entity_poly.pdbx_seq_one_letter_code
_entity_poly.pdbx_strand_id
1 'polypeptide(L)'
;MAIVPAPILTYQGKACKKRGVKPQKHGMVYHSKPHRLLQNEPELGFPPVRAKLTVEGEKLDKASRVNYSKLVTVEHNVKVFFIGHISPEAMDDFAGAVDTCWERKTHSHRRSKR
;
A
#
# COMPACT_ATOMS: atom_id res chain seq x y z
N MET A 1 -10.68 -11.51 -0.94
CA MET A 1 -10.32 -10.08 -0.89
C MET A 1 -9.62 -9.73 -2.19
N ALA A 2 -10.24 -8.90 -3.04
CA ALA A 2 -9.67 -8.54 -4.33
C ALA A 2 -8.64 -7.43 -4.18
N ILE A 3 -7.38 -7.70 -4.54
CA ILE A 3 -6.37 -6.65 -4.71
C ILE A 3 -6.54 -6.11 -6.12
N VAL A 4 -7.21 -4.96 -6.22
CA VAL A 4 -7.41 -4.21 -7.46
C VAL A 4 -6.42 -3.03 -7.42
N PRO A 5 -5.92 -2.46 -8.54
CA PRO A 5 -4.65 -1.72 -8.59
C PRO A 5 -4.64 -0.32 -7.93
N ALA A 6 -5.27 -0.11 -6.78
CA ALA A 6 -5.37 1.21 -6.16
C ALA A 6 -5.10 1.32 -4.65
N PRO A 7 -4.29 0.44 -4.06
CA PRO A 7 -3.33 0.98 -3.09
C PRO A 7 -1.87 0.62 -3.40
N ILE A 8 -1.57 -0.35 -4.29
CA ILE A 8 -0.18 -0.64 -4.66
C ILE A 8 0.21 0.20 -5.87
N LEU A 9 1.12 1.15 -5.64
CA LEU A 9 1.53 2.14 -6.64
C LEU A 9 3.05 2.20 -6.69
N THR A 10 3.61 2.24 -7.91
CA THR A 10 5.04 2.48 -8.13
C THR A 10 5.37 3.95 -8.32
N TYR A 11 4.34 4.78 -8.52
CA TYR A 11 4.47 6.21 -8.82
C TYR A 11 5.41 6.50 -10.00
N GLN A 12 5.23 5.77 -11.11
CA GLN A 12 6.11 5.80 -12.29
C GLN A 12 7.54 5.38 -11.93
N GLY A 13 7.68 4.33 -11.10
CA GLY A 13 8.98 3.84 -10.62
C GLY A 13 9.69 4.75 -9.61
N LYS A 14 9.05 5.82 -9.16
CA LYS A 14 9.63 6.80 -8.21
C LYS A 14 9.32 6.48 -6.75
N ALA A 15 8.47 5.50 -6.48
CA ALA A 15 7.99 5.19 -5.12
C ALA A 15 7.54 6.48 -4.40
N CYS A 16 7.89 6.67 -3.13
CA CYS A 16 7.50 7.88 -2.39
C CYS A 16 8.31 9.15 -2.72
N LYS A 17 9.19 9.11 -3.74
CA LYS A 17 9.90 10.32 -4.23
C LYS A 17 9.06 11.21 -5.13
N LYS A 18 7.95 10.69 -5.66
CA LYS A 18 7.09 11.48 -6.54
C LYS A 18 6.46 12.63 -5.75
N ARG A 19 6.57 13.85 -6.28
CA ARG A 19 5.99 15.06 -5.68
C ARG A 19 4.50 14.85 -5.37
N GLY A 20 4.09 15.20 -4.16
CA GLY A 20 2.71 15.07 -3.68
C GLY A 20 2.36 13.73 -3.04
N VAL A 21 3.23 12.71 -3.12
CA VAL A 21 3.09 11.49 -2.32
C VAL A 21 3.41 11.81 -0.86
N LYS A 22 2.65 11.19 0.06
CA LYS A 22 2.81 11.37 1.52
C LYS A 22 3.42 10.10 2.12
N PRO A 23 4.75 9.98 2.27
CA PRO A 23 5.43 8.75 2.71
C PRO A 23 4.86 8.16 4.01
N GLN A 24 4.38 9.02 4.91
CA GLN A 24 3.79 8.66 6.21
C GLN A 24 2.47 7.88 6.11
N LYS A 25 1.90 7.77 4.90
CA LYS A 25 0.67 7.01 4.60
C LYS A 25 0.97 5.71 3.85
N HIS A 26 2.24 5.37 3.67
CA HIS A 26 2.69 4.28 2.82
C HIS A 26 3.52 3.26 3.58
N GLY A 27 3.52 2.04 3.06
CA GLY A 27 4.46 0.98 3.42
C GLY A 27 4.97 0.28 2.16
N MET A 28 6.08 -0.43 2.29
CA MET A 28 6.61 -1.27 1.22
C MET A 28 5.84 -2.58 1.14
N VAL A 29 5.55 -3.07 -0.07
CA VAL A 29 5.05 -4.43 -0.27
C VAL A 29 6.10 -5.28 -0.97
N TYR A 30 6.28 -6.51 -0.52
CA TYR A 30 7.27 -7.44 -1.07
C TYR A 30 6.75 -8.88 -1.05
N HIS A 31 7.31 -9.75 -1.90
CA HIS A 31 6.92 -11.16 -1.96
C HIS A 31 7.88 -12.10 -1.21
N SER A 32 9.16 -12.06 -1.60
CA SER A 32 10.19 -12.94 -1.09
C SER A 32 10.98 -12.29 0.05
N LYS A 33 11.65 -11.18 -0.23
CA LYS A 33 12.40 -10.39 0.76
C LYS A 33 12.08 -8.89 0.64
N PRO A 34 12.09 -8.13 1.75
CA PRO A 34 11.97 -6.68 1.68
C PRO A 34 13.07 -6.09 0.80
N HIS A 35 12.69 -5.11 -0.03
CA HIS A 35 13.67 -4.31 -0.75
C HIS A 35 14.23 -3.21 0.16
N ARG A 36 15.36 -2.62 -0.23
CA ARG A 36 15.78 -1.35 0.36
C ARG A 36 14.93 -0.22 -0.21
N LEU A 37 14.77 0.85 0.56
CA LEU A 37 14.24 2.12 0.03
C LEU A 37 15.08 2.55 -1.19
N LEU A 38 14.44 3.19 -2.17
CA LEU A 38 15.18 3.74 -3.30
C LEU A 38 16.13 4.84 -2.80
N GLN A 39 17.21 5.10 -3.54
CA GLN A 39 18.10 6.22 -3.21
C GLN A 39 17.30 7.52 -3.11
N ASN A 40 17.47 8.22 -1.98
CA ASN A 40 16.77 9.45 -1.59
C ASN A 40 15.23 9.30 -1.47
N GLU A 41 14.74 8.08 -1.25
CA GLU A 41 13.34 7.87 -0.87
C GLU A 41 13.16 8.21 0.62
N PRO A 42 12.15 9.03 0.98
CA PRO A 42 11.86 9.31 2.38
C PRO A 42 11.49 8.05 3.15
N GLU A 43 11.66 8.10 4.47
CA GLU A 43 11.14 7.06 5.36
C GLU A 43 9.63 6.90 5.22
N LEU A 44 9.19 5.64 5.27
CA LEU A 44 7.79 5.26 5.15
C LEU A 44 7.11 5.30 6.51
N GLY A 45 5.81 5.54 6.53
CA GLY A 45 5.04 5.62 7.78
C GLY A 45 4.75 4.26 8.42
N PHE A 46 4.91 3.17 7.67
CA PHE A 46 4.53 1.83 8.10
C PHE A 46 5.58 0.80 7.67
N PRO A 47 5.71 -0.31 8.42
CA PRO A 47 6.67 -1.35 8.12
C PRO A 47 6.40 -2.04 6.77
N PRO A 48 7.39 -2.72 6.19
CA PRO A 48 7.20 -3.55 5.00
C PRO A 48 6.21 -4.68 5.27
N VAL A 49 5.24 -4.87 4.38
CA VAL A 49 4.23 -5.93 4.45
C VAL A 49 4.49 -6.98 3.38
N ARG A 50 4.40 -8.26 3.77
CA ARG A 50 4.59 -9.38 2.85
C ARG A 50 3.29 -9.69 2.11
N ALA A 51 3.40 -9.91 0.81
CA ALA A 51 2.34 -10.41 -0.06
C ALA A 51 2.73 -11.78 -0.64
N LYS A 52 1.82 -12.75 -0.60
CA LYS A 52 1.96 -14.02 -1.30
C LYS A 52 1.41 -13.85 -2.71
N LEU A 53 2.30 -13.83 -3.70
CA LEU A 53 1.92 -13.91 -5.11
C LEU A 53 1.56 -15.36 -5.43
N THR A 54 0.46 -15.55 -6.14
CA THR A 54 -0.09 -16.88 -6.49
C THR A 54 -0.01 -17.19 -7.97
N VAL A 55 0.33 -16.19 -8.79
CA VAL A 55 0.50 -16.34 -10.22
C VAL A 55 1.99 -16.50 -10.53
N GLU A 56 2.33 -17.55 -11.25
CA GLU A 56 3.72 -17.82 -11.64
C GLU A 56 4.24 -16.75 -12.60
N GLY A 57 5.51 -16.36 -12.44
CA GLY A 57 6.16 -15.31 -13.25
C GLY A 57 5.86 -13.88 -12.80
N GLU A 58 4.77 -13.65 -12.07
CA GLU A 58 4.41 -12.33 -11.56
C GLU A 58 5.37 -11.85 -10.46
N LYS A 59 5.69 -10.55 -10.49
CA LYS A 59 6.62 -9.91 -9.55
C LYS A 59 6.14 -8.52 -9.17
N LEU A 60 6.44 -8.13 -7.93
CA LEU A 60 6.29 -6.76 -7.47
C LEU A 60 7.55 -5.95 -7.83
N ASP A 61 7.36 -4.78 -8.43
CA ASP A 61 8.45 -3.85 -8.65
C ASP A 61 9.01 -3.37 -7.29
N LYS A 62 10.32 -3.15 -7.19
CA LYS A 62 10.99 -2.64 -5.98
C LYS A 62 10.45 -1.29 -5.49
N ALA A 63 9.82 -0.51 -6.37
CA ALA A 63 9.18 0.77 -6.09
C ALA A 63 7.71 0.62 -5.65
N SER A 64 7.16 -0.59 -5.59
CA SER A 64 5.77 -0.85 -5.19
C SER A 64 5.55 -0.44 -3.74
N ARG A 65 4.61 0.47 -3.50
CA ARG A 65 4.20 0.95 -2.17
C ARG A 65 2.71 0.78 -1.99
N VAL A 66 2.28 0.31 -0.83
CA VAL A 66 0.88 0.31 -0.41
C VAL A 66 0.54 1.68 0.14
N ASN A 67 -0.57 2.28 -0.31
CA ASN A 67 -1.15 3.48 0.26
C ASN A 67 -2.32 3.11 1.19
N TYR A 68 -2.06 3.08 2.49
CA TYR A 68 -3.05 2.69 3.51
C TYR A 68 -4.18 3.72 3.70
N SER A 69 -4.00 4.93 3.19
CA SER A 69 -5.03 5.98 3.29
C SER A 69 -6.04 5.99 2.15
N LYS A 70 -5.85 5.13 1.15
CA LYS A 70 -6.68 5.08 -0.05
C LYS A 70 -7.37 3.72 -0.16
N LEU A 71 -8.49 3.59 0.55
CA LEU A 71 -9.42 2.49 0.35
C LEU A 71 -10.16 2.71 -0.97
N VAL A 72 -10.19 1.68 -1.81
CA VAL A 72 -10.91 1.67 -3.07
C VAL A 72 -11.93 0.55 -3.08
N THR A 73 -13.15 0.87 -3.47
CA THR A 73 -14.19 -0.12 -3.77
C THR A 73 -14.08 -0.51 -5.22
N VAL A 74 -14.26 -1.78 -5.51
CA VAL A 74 -14.26 -2.29 -6.89
C VAL A 74 -15.55 -3.02 -7.14
N GLU A 75 -16.21 -2.63 -8.22
CA GLU A 75 -17.47 -3.21 -8.66
C GLU A 75 -17.26 -4.61 -9.24
N HIS A 76 -18.26 -5.49 -9.08
CA HIS A 76 -18.19 -6.90 -9.48
C HIS A 76 -18.11 -7.12 -11.00
N ASN A 77 -18.53 -6.14 -11.80
CA ASN A 77 -18.46 -6.15 -13.26
C ASN A 77 -17.08 -5.72 -13.81
N VAL A 78 -16.18 -5.21 -12.96
CA VAL A 78 -14.83 -4.81 -13.37
C VAL A 78 -13.94 -6.03 -13.47
N LYS A 79 -13.32 -6.23 -14.64
CA LYS A 79 -12.30 -7.25 -14.82
C LYS A 79 -11.06 -6.89 -14.01
N VAL A 80 -10.68 -7.76 -13.08
CA VAL A 80 -9.47 -7.62 -12.25
C VAL A 80 -8.57 -8.81 -12.44
N PHE A 81 -7.27 -8.59 -12.33
CA PHE A 81 -6.27 -9.65 -12.36
C PHE A 81 -5.77 -9.91 -10.94
N PHE A 82 -6.14 -11.06 -10.36
CA PHE A 82 -5.75 -11.44 -9.01
C PHE A 82 -4.34 -12.03 -9.02
N ILE A 83 -3.37 -11.24 -8.53
CA ILE A 83 -1.96 -11.67 -8.48
C ILE A 83 -1.56 -12.32 -7.16
N GLY A 84 -2.37 -12.18 -6.10
CA GLY A 84 -2.04 -12.69 -4.76
C GLY A 84 -2.85 -12.08 -3.62
N HIS A 85 -2.35 -12.23 -2.40
CA HIS A 85 -2.93 -11.70 -1.14
C HIS A 85 -1.83 -11.27 -0.16
N ILE A 86 -2.17 -10.41 0.81
CA ILE A 86 -1.30 -10.12 1.95
C ILE A 86 -1.14 -11.39 2.79
N SER A 87 0.08 -11.70 3.23
CA SER A 87 0.32 -12.93 3.98
C SER A 87 -0.39 -12.87 5.34
N PRO A 88 -0.94 -13.99 5.85
CA PRO A 88 -1.67 -13.99 7.12
C PRO A 88 -0.88 -13.38 8.28
N GLU A 89 0.44 -13.58 8.30
CA GLU A 89 1.34 -13.09 9.35
C GLU A 89 1.51 -11.56 9.31
N ALA A 90 1.23 -10.92 8.18
CA ALA A 90 1.34 -9.47 8.00
C ALA A 90 -0.03 -8.78 8.00
N MET A 91 -1.12 -9.52 8.23
CA MET A 91 -2.49 -8.98 8.19
C MET A 91 -2.76 -8.00 9.33
N ASP A 92 -2.25 -8.27 10.54
CA ASP A 92 -2.46 -7.40 11.69
C ASP A 92 -1.77 -6.04 11.50
N ASP A 93 -0.51 -6.05 11.04
CA ASP A 93 0.22 -4.84 10.68
C ASP A 93 -0.46 -4.07 9.55
N PHE A 94 -0.98 -4.79 8.54
CA PHE A 94 -1.71 -4.20 7.43
C PHE A 94 -3.01 -3.53 7.89
N ALA A 95 -3.81 -4.22 8.71
CA ALA A 95 -5.06 -3.69 9.26
C ALA A 95 -4.81 -2.47 10.15
N GLY A 96 -3.85 -2.57 11.08
CA GLY A 96 -3.48 -1.45 11.96
C GLY A 96 -3.01 -0.21 11.18
N ALA A 97 -2.30 -0.40 10.05
CA ALA A 97 -1.90 0.69 9.17
C ALA A 97 -3.09 1.37 8.47
N VAL A 98 -4.07 0.57 8.02
CA VAL A 98 -5.33 1.06 7.45
C VAL A 98 -6.11 1.86 8.50
N ASP A 99 -6.33 1.29 9.68
CA ASP A 99 -7.09 1.91 10.77
C ASP A 99 -6.46 3.22 11.20
N THR A 100 -5.14 3.23 11.43
CA THR A 100 -4.39 4.45 11.75
C THR A 100 -4.58 5.54 10.69
N CYS A 101 -4.54 5.19 9.41
CA CYS A 101 -4.74 6.16 8.33
C CYS A 101 -6.18 6.67 8.27
N TRP A 102 -7.14 5.80 8.54
CA TRP A 102 -8.56 6.12 8.53
C TRP A 102 -8.95 7.04 9.68
N GLU A 103 -8.53 6.72 10.90
CA GLU A 103 -8.75 7.54 12.10
C GLU A 103 -8.18 8.95 11.94
N ARG A 104 -6.94 9.07 11.44
CA ARG A 104 -6.32 10.39 11.19
C ARG A 104 -7.15 11.22 10.21
N LYS A 105 -7.77 10.58 9.21
CA LYS A 105 -8.63 11.25 8.22
C LYS A 105 -9.95 11.70 8.85
N THR A 106 -10.61 10.85 9.62
CA THR A 106 -11.90 11.16 10.26
C THR A 106 -11.74 12.23 11.35
N HIS A 107 -10.70 12.17 12.18
CA HIS A 107 -10.41 13.18 13.21
C HIS A 107 -10.01 14.54 12.62
N SER A 108 -9.24 14.57 11.53
CA SER A 108 -8.92 15.81 10.82
C SER A 108 -10.19 16.50 10.29
N HIS A 109 -11.15 15.74 9.78
CA HIS A 109 -12.41 16.29 9.28
C HIS A 109 -13.28 16.90 10.39
N ARG A 110 -13.24 16.35 11.61
CA ARG A 110 -13.95 16.92 12.78
C ARG A 110 -13.34 18.23 13.27
N ARG A 111 -12.01 18.37 13.25
CA ARG A 111 -11.31 19.59 13.68
C ARG A 111 -11.51 20.77 12.73
N SER A 112 -11.64 20.52 11.43
CA SER A 112 -11.88 21.55 10.42
C SER A 112 -13.30 22.13 10.41
N LYS A 113 -14.25 21.49 11.12
CA LYS A 113 -15.65 21.94 11.21
C LYS A 113 -15.96 22.74 12.49
N ARG A 114 -14.97 22.94 13.36
CA ARG A 114 -15.04 23.83 14.52
C ARG A 114 -14.31 25.13 14.18
#